data_AF-A0A2M9KKM4-F1
#
_entry.id   AF-A0A2M9KKM4-F1
#
_cell.length_a   1.000
_cell.length_b   1.000
_cell.length_c   1.000
_cell.angle_alpha   90.00
_cell.angle_beta   90.00
_cell.angle_gamma   90.00
#
_symmetry.space_group_name_H-M   'P 1'
#
loop_
_entity.id
_entity.type
_entity.pdbx_description
1 polymer ?
#
loop_
_entity_poly.entity_id
_entity_poly.type
_entity_poly.pdbx_seq_one_letter_code
_entity_poly.pdbx_strand_id
1 'polypeptide(L)'
;MARPPRFDTDQLLDAAVALAAAGGPAAVTMSAVAQAVGAPSGSVYHRFAGRPALLAEVWLRTVERFQRGYLAVLDGEPDPHRAARAGSRYVVAWSRENPREAALLLYGAADFGRADWSGEHTARADSGNGRVFATVSGLALALGATDEQARDRVTVALVDLPLSVVRRHLRAGTVLPPHAESLAEECTAALLA
;
A
#
# COMPACT_ATOMS: atom_id res chain seq x y z
N MET A 1 -32.54 -3.39 -20.50
CA MET A 1 -31.66 -3.39 -19.32
C MET A 1 -30.39 -4.16 -19.68
N ALA A 2 -29.21 -3.54 -19.57
CA ALA A 2 -27.94 -4.23 -19.84
C ALA A 2 -27.72 -5.30 -18.76
N ARG A 3 -27.40 -6.53 -19.19
CA ARG A 3 -27.04 -7.62 -18.27
C ARG A 3 -25.76 -7.21 -17.54
N PRO A 4 -25.66 -7.34 -16.19
CA PRO A 4 -24.44 -7.03 -15.49
C PRO A 4 -23.28 -7.83 -16.11
N PRO A 5 -22.10 -7.22 -16.32
CA PRO A 5 -20.97 -7.95 -16.84
C PRO A 5 -20.71 -9.17 -15.94
N ARG A 6 -20.59 -10.36 -16.54
CA ARG A 6 -20.48 -11.63 -15.81
C ARG A 6 -19.24 -11.73 -14.91
N PHE A 7 -18.25 -10.88 -15.16
CA PHE A 7 -17.01 -10.76 -14.38
C PHE A 7 -16.74 -9.28 -14.16
N ASP A 8 -16.72 -8.83 -12.92
CA ASP A 8 -16.42 -7.43 -12.61
C ASP A 8 -14.90 -7.19 -12.55
N THR A 9 -14.46 -5.98 -12.86
CA THR A 9 -13.07 -5.54 -12.72
C THR A 9 -12.55 -5.81 -11.31
N ASP A 10 -13.38 -5.62 -10.29
CA ASP A 10 -12.97 -5.87 -8.91
C ASP A 10 -12.64 -7.34 -8.64
N GLN A 11 -13.38 -8.29 -9.21
CA GLN A 11 -13.09 -9.72 -9.09
C GLN A 11 -11.77 -10.10 -9.76
N LEU A 12 -11.46 -9.49 -10.92
CA LEU A 12 -10.19 -9.73 -11.60
C LEU A 12 -9.01 -9.19 -10.79
N LEU A 13 -9.16 -8.00 -10.21
CA LEU A 13 -8.14 -7.39 -9.36
C LEU A 13 -7.96 -8.16 -8.04
N ASP A 14 -9.03 -8.69 -7.43
CA ASP A 14 -8.93 -9.57 -6.25
C ASP A 14 -8.11 -10.83 -6.55
N ALA A 15 -8.38 -11.48 -7.69
CA ALA A 15 -7.62 -12.63 -8.15
C ALA A 15 -6.15 -12.28 -8.44
N ALA A 16 -5.91 -11.12 -9.05
CA ALA A 16 -4.56 -10.64 -9.32
C ALA A 16 -3.78 -10.32 -8.03
N VAL A 17 -4.41 -9.74 -7.01
CA VAL A 17 -3.81 -9.54 -5.68
C VAL A 17 -3.46 -10.88 -5.04
N ALA A 18 -4.34 -11.88 -5.11
CA ALA A 18 -4.06 -13.21 -4.59
C ALA A 18 -2.86 -13.88 -5.28
N LEU A 19 -2.77 -13.76 -6.62
CA LEU A 19 -1.63 -14.26 -7.40
C LEU A 19 -0.33 -13.52 -7.05
N ALA A 20 -0.38 -12.20 -6.94
CA ALA A 20 0.78 -11.38 -6.58
C ALA A 20 1.28 -11.68 -5.16
N ALA A 21 0.37 -11.90 -4.20
CA ALA A 21 0.74 -12.27 -2.84
C ALA A 21 1.41 -13.66 -2.77
N ALA A 22 1.01 -14.59 -3.65
CA ALA A 22 1.55 -15.95 -3.68
C ALA A 22 2.88 -16.09 -4.45
N GLY A 23 3.06 -15.32 -5.53
CA GLY A 23 4.19 -15.50 -6.45
C GLY A 23 4.81 -14.20 -6.98
N GLY A 24 4.51 -13.06 -6.35
CA GLY A 24 4.99 -11.75 -6.76
C GLY A 24 4.39 -11.24 -8.08
N PRO A 25 4.84 -10.06 -8.56
CA PRO A 25 4.33 -9.44 -9.79
C PRO A 25 4.46 -10.32 -11.04
N ALA A 26 5.43 -11.24 -11.05
CA ALA A 26 5.63 -12.20 -12.13
C ALA A 26 4.46 -13.19 -12.28
N ALA A 27 3.82 -13.58 -11.17
CA ALA A 27 2.68 -14.50 -11.18
C ALA A 27 1.41 -13.87 -11.77
N VAL A 28 1.33 -12.55 -11.83
CA VAL A 28 0.19 -11.83 -12.41
C VAL A 28 0.33 -11.79 -13.93
N THR A 29 -0.36 -12.72 -14.58
CA THR A 29 -0.49 -12.78 -16.05
C THR A 29 -1.96 -12.70 -16.45
N MET A 30 -2.22 -12.25 -17.68
CA MET A 30 -3.59 -12.15 -18.21
C MET A 30 -4.32 -13.49 -18.15
N SER A 31 -3.62 -14.58 -18.50
CA SER A 31 -4.16 -15.94 -18.47
C SER A 31 -4.35 -16.46 -17.05
N ALA A 32 -3.39 -16.24 -16.13
CA ALA A 32 -3.52 -16.68 -14.74
C ALA A 32 -4.70 -16.00 -14.04
N VAL A 33 -4.91 -14.70 -14.28
CA VAL A 33 -6.07 -13.98 -13.74
C VAL A 33 -7.37 -14.53 -14.32
N ALA A 34 -7.44 -14.73 -15.63
CA ALA A 34 -8.62 -15.31 -16.28
C ALA A 34 -8.96 -16.71 -15.73
N GLN A 35 -7.94 -17.56 -15.59
CA GLN A 35 -8.08 -18.90 -15.04
C GLN A 35 -8.55 -18.87 -13.58
N ALA A 36 -7.97 -17.99 -12.75
CA ALA A 36 -8.30 -17.88 -11.33
C ALA A 36 -9.78 -17.53 -11.08
N VAL A 37 -10.41 -16.76 -11.98
CA VAL A 37 -11.84 -16.41 -11.88
C VAL A 37 -12.75 -17.27 -12.76
N GLY A 38 -12.22 -18.26 -13.48
CA GLY A 38 -12.99 -19.08 -14.43
C GLY A 38 -13.56 -18.27 -15.62
N ALA A 39 -12.91 -17.18 -15.99
CA ALA A 39 -13.31 -16.33 -17.11
C ALA A 39 -12.60 -16.73 -18.41
N PRO A 40 -13.25 -16.59 -19.57
CA PRO A 40 -12.55 -16.62 -20.85
C PRO A 40 -11.49 -15.53 -20.88
N SER A 41 -10.31 -15.80 -21.46
CA SER A 41 -9.18 -14.87 -21.51
C SER A 41 -9.56 -13.48 -22.03
N GLY A 42 -10.44 -13.42 -23.04
CA GLY A 42 -10.94 -12.15 -23.61
C GLY A 42 -11.62 -11.22 -22.59
N SER A 43 -12.13 -11.75 -21.46
CA SER A 43 -12.75 -10.94 -20.40
C SER A 43 -11.74 -10.00 -19.73
N VAL A 44 -10.49 -10.46 -19.55
CA VAL A 44 -9.42 -9.66 -18.95
C VAL A 44 -8.91 -8.62 -19.95
N TYR A 45 -8.70 -9.03 -21.21
CA TYR A 45 -8.29 -8.12 -22.30
C TYR A 45 -9.30 -7.02 -22.62
N HIS A 46 -10.59 -7.24 -22.35
CA HIS A 46 -11.61 -6.20 -22.47
C HIS A 46 -11.48 -5.11 -21.40
N ARG A 47 -10.89 -5.41 -20.24
CA ARG A 47 -10.79 -4.49 -19.09
C ARG A 47 -9.42 -3.83 -18.99
N PHE A 48 -8.39 -4.56 -19.36
CA PHE A 48 -7.01 -4.09 -19.29
C PHE A 48 -6.37 -4.21 -20.68
N ALA A 49 -5.74 -3.14 -21.13
CA ALA A 49 -5.05 -3.07 -22.43
C ALA A 49 -3.84 -4.02 -22.54
N GLY A 50 -3.48 -4.70 -21.46
CA GLY A 50 -2.41 -5.69 -21.40
C GLY A 50 -1.92 -5.89 -19.97
N ARG A 51 -0.87 -6.70 -19.83
CA ARG A 51 -0.26 -6.98 -18.52
C ARG A 51 0.26 -5.71 -17.81
N PRO A 52 0.91 -4.73 -18.48
CA PRO A 52 1.33 -3.50 -17.80
C PRO A 52 0.17 -2.74 -17.15
N ALA A 53 -0.95 -2.58 -17.87
CA ALA A 53 -2.15 -1.93 -17.33
C ALA A 53 -2.76 -2.70 -16.15
N LEU A 54 -2.80 -4.04 -16.23
CA LEU A 54 -3.24 -4.88 -15.12
C LEU A 54 -2.35 -4.73 -13.88
N LEU A 55 -1.03 -4.76 -14.05
CA LEU A 55 -0.09 -4.58 -12.93
C LEU A 55 -0.20 -3.19 -12.30
N ALA A 56 -0.36 -2.15 -13.13
CA ALA A 56 -0.57 -0.78 -12.68
C ALA A 56 -1.84 -0.68 -11.81
N GLU A 57 -2.97 -1.20 -12.27
CA GLU A 57 -4.23 -1.17 -11.51
C GLU A 57 -4.17 -1.99 -10.22
N VAL A 58 -3.50 -3.15 -10.23
CA VAL A 58 -3.28 -3.95 -9.01
C VAL A 58 -2.47 -3.17 -7.98
N TRP A 59 -1.35 -2.55 -8.40
CA TRP A 59 -0.53 -1.73 -7.51
C TRP A 59 -1.29 -0.51 -6.99
N LEU A 60 -1.89 0.27 -7.90
CA LEU A 60 -2.60 1.50 -7.58
C LEU A 60 -3.78 1.26 -6.64
N ARG A 61 -4.62 0.26 -6.93
CA ARG A 61 -5.73 -0.11 -6.05
C ARG A 61 -5.23 -0.48 -4.65
N THR A 62 -4.10 -1.17 -4.56
CA THR A 62 -3.51 -1.60 -3.30
C THR A 62 -2.96 -0.41 -2.50
N VAL A 63 -2.09 0.39 -3.12
CA VAL A 63 -1.43 1.51 -2.44
C VAL A 63 -2.43 2.61 -2.07
N GLU A 64 -3.42 2.89 -2.92
CA GLU A 64 -4.42 3.92 -2.64
C GLU A 64 -5.35 3.56 -1.48
N ARG A 65 -5.69 2.26 -1.33
CA ARG A 65 -6.48 1.79 -0.18
C ARG A 65 -5.70 1.99 1.13
N PHE A 66 -4.42 1.64 1.13
CA PHE A 66 -3.53 1.89 2.26
C PHE A 66 -3.44 3.40 2.56
N GLN A 67 -3.08 4.21 1.54
CA GLN A 67 -2.89 5.65 1.65
C GLN A 67 -4.14 6.37 2.15
N ARG A 68 -5.33 5.96 1.69
CA ARG A 68 -6.60 6.59 2.11
C ARG A 68 -6.80 6.50 3.62
N GLY A 69 -6.63 5.32 4.21
CA GLY A 69 -6.79 5.17 5.66
C GLY A 69 -5.61 5.78 6.42
N TYR A 70 -4.39 5.70 5.89
CA TYR A 70 -3.22 6.33 6.52
C TYR A 70 -3.38 7.84 6.63
N LEU A 71 -3.77 8.50 5.54
CA LEU A 71 -4.07 9.94 5.52
C LEU A 71 -5.21 10.29 6.47
N ALA A 72 -6.29 9.50 6.48
CA ALA A 72 -7.41 9.74 7.40
C ALA A 72 -6.99 9.66 8.88
N VAL A 73 -6.05 8.77 9.23
CA VAL A 73 -5.50 8.66 10.58
C VAL A 73 -4.63 9.86 10.93
N LEU A 74 -3.75 10.29 10.03
CA LEU A 74 -2.87 11.43 10.27
C LEU A 74 -3.63 12.76 10.35
N ASP A 75 -4.62 12.96 9.47
CA ASP A 75 -5.42 14.19 9.42
C ASP A 75 -6.50 14.24 10.52
N GLY A 76 -6.88 13.08 11.07
CA GLY A 76 -7.96 12.95 12.05
C GLY A 76 -7.56 13.22 13.51
N GLU A 77 -6.25 13.33 13.81
CA GLU A 77 -5.74 13.56 15.17
C GLU A 77 -5.09 14.96 15.27
N PRO A 78 -5.65 15.89 16.06
CA PRO A 78 -5.13 17.25 16.17
C PRO A 78 -3.76 17.38 16.86
N ASP A 79 -3.42 16.46 17.76
CA ASP A 79 -2.12 16.49 18.43
C ASP A 79 -1.06 15.79 17.55
N PRO A 80 0.03 16.48 17.16
CA PRO A 80 0.98 15.91 16.20
C PRO A 80 1.73 14.68 16.74
N HIS A 81 1.98 14.59 18.05
CA HIS A 81 2.62 13.40 18.63
C HIS A 81 1.67 12.20 18.62
N ARG A 82 0.38 12.41 18.94
CA ARG A 82 -0.65 11.35 18.85
C ARG A 82 -0.92 10.97 17.40
N ALA A 83 -0.94 11.91 16.46
CA ALA A 83 -1.10 11.62 15.03
C ALA A 83 0.03 10.73 14.52
N ALA A 84 1.28 11.03 14.92
CA ALA A 84 2.42 10.24 14.51
C ALA A 84 2.36 8.79 15.03
N ARG A 85 2.02 8.66 16.32
CA ARG A 85 1.78 7.35 16.97
C ARG A 85 0.66 6.57 16.28
N ALA A 86 -0.45 7.22 16.00
CA ALA A 86 -1.60 6.61 15.33
C ALA A 86 -1.26 6.15 13.90
N GLY A 87 -0.50 6.95 13.14
CA GLY A 87 -0.02 6.59 11.81
C GLY A 87 0.85 5.33 11.83
N SER A 88 1.84 5.28 12.72
CA SER A 88 2.70 4.10 12.89
C SER A 88 1.92 2.84 13.26
N ARG A 89 0.97 2.99 14.20
CA ARG A 89 0.03 1.92 14.59
C ARG A 89 -0.80 1.44 13.40
N TYR A 90 -1.32 2.36 12.59
CA TYR A 90 -2.15 2.04 11.43
C TYR A 90 -1.41 1.18 10.42
N VAL A 91 -0.13 1.45 10.14
CA VAL A 91 0.67 0.65 9.20
C VAL A 91 0.67 -0.82 9.58
N VAL A 92 0.85 -1.12 10.87
CA VAL A 92 0.87 -2.48 11.39
C VAL A 92 -0.54 -3.10 11.39
N ALA A 93 -1.54 -2.37 11.89
CA ALA A 93 -2.92 -2.84 11.98
C ALA A 93 -3.48 -3.17 10.58
N TRP A 94 -3.30 -2.26 9.62
CA TRP A 94 -3.74 -2.47 8.24
C TRP A 94 -3.05 -3.68 7.61
N SER A 95 -1.76 -3.88 7.89
CA SER A 95 -1.00 -5.02 7.38
C SER A 95 -1.47 -6.35 7.98
N ARG A 96 -1.91 -6.35 9.24
CA ARG A 96 -2.54 -7.52 9.89
C ARG A 96 -3.87 -7.88 9.23
N GLU A 97 -4.68 -6.87 8.95
CA GLU A 97 -6.02 -7.04 8.37
C GLU A 97 -5.97 -7.40 6.87
N ASN A 98 -4.95 -6.93 6.16
CA ASN A 98 -4.81 -7.07 4.71
C ASN A 98 -3.47 -7.73 4.33
N PRO A 99 -3.20 -8.98 4.75
CA PRO A 99 -1.87 -9.59 4.61
C PRO A 99 -1.44 -9.81 3.15
N ARG A 100 -2.40 -10.00 2.23
CA ARG A 100 -2.09 -10.17 0.79
C ARG A 100 -1.63 -8.86 0.20
N GLU A 101 -2.42 -7.81 0.36
CA GLU A 101 -2.11 -6.45 -0.06
C GLU A 101 -0.81 -5.93 0.59
N ALA A 102 -0.61 -6.20 1.88
CA ALA A 102 0.63 -5.84 2.57
C ALA A 102 1.86 -6.54 1.97
N ALA A 103 1.73 -7.79 1.52
CA ALA A 103 2.81 -8.48 0.80
C ALA A 103 3.16 -7.79 -0.53
N LEU A 104 2.15 -7.26 -1.25
CA LEU A 104 2.39 -6.46 -2.46
C LEU A 104 3.15 -5.17 -2.13
N LEU A 105 2.83 -4.49 -1.04
CA LEU A 105 3.50 -3.25 -0.62
C LEU A 105 4.94 -3.45 -0.13
N LEU A 106 5.41 -4.70 0.05
CA LEU A 106 6.84 -4.98 0.27
C LEU A 106 7.67 -4.92 -1.03
N TYR A 107 7.00 -4.95 -2.19
CA TYR A 107 7.57 -4.57 -3.47
C TYR A 107 7.45 -3.06 -3.68
N GLY A 108 8.10 -2.54 -4.71
CA GLY A 108 7.88 -1.19 -5.20
C GLY A 108 7.02 -1.16 -6.47
N ALA A 109 6.54 0.03 -6.81
CA ALA A 109 5.91 0.30 -8.10
C ALA A 109 6.79 -0.13 -9.29
N ALA A 110 8.12 -0.03 -9.14
CA ALA A 110 9.08 -0.50 -10.14
C ALA A 110 8.95 -2.00 -10.43
N ASP A 111 8.75 -2.84 -9.40
CA ASP A 111 8.54 -4.29 -9.56
C ASP A 111 7.20 -4.61 -10.25
N PHE A 112 6.23 -3.69 -10.15
CA PHE A 112 4.96 -3.72 -10.89
C PHE A 112 5.05 -3.04 -12.27
N GLY A 113 6.25 -2.83 -12.79
CA GLY A 113 6.47 -2.38 -14.15
C GLY A 113 6.17 -0.90 -14.37
N ARG A 114 6.42 -0.02 -13.39
CA ARG A 114 6.16 1.44 -13.52
C ARG A 114 6.76 2.07 -14.78
N ALA A 115 7.85 1.54 -15.31
CA ALA A 115 8.44 2.02 -16.57
C ALA A 115 7.52 1.84 -17.80
N ASP A 116 6.60 0.88 -17.76
CA ASP A 116 5.68 0.53 -18.84
C ASP A 116 4.25 1.07 -18.60
N TRP A 117 4.04 1.86 -17.55
CA TRP A 117 2.74 2.42 -17.23
C TRP A 117 2.35 3.53 -18.21
N SER A 118 1.04 3.72 -18.40
CA SER A 118 0.57 4.91 -19.12
C SER A 118 0.84 6.18 -18.31
N GLY A 119 0.81 7.34 -18.98
CA GLY A 119 0.90 8.63 -18.31
C GLY A 119 -0.18 8.83 -17.24
N GLU A 120 -1.38 8.29 -17.45
CA GLU A 120 -2.49 8.34 -16.47
C GLU A 120 -2.17 7.57 -15.19
N HIS A 121 -1.73 6.31 -15.30
CA HIS A 121 -1.36 5.52 -14.12
C HIS A 121 -0.17 6.14 -13.37
N THR A 122 0.79 6.70 -14.11
CA THR A 122 1.95 7.39 -13.52
C THR A 122 1.51 8.63 -12.75
N ALA A 123 0.68 9.49 -13.35
CA ALA A 123 0.14 10.68 -12.69
C ALA A 123 -0.72 10.32 -11.45
N ARG A 124 -1.51 9.24 -11.52
CA ARG A 124 -2.31 8.73 -10.41
C ARG A 124 -1.42 8.29 -9.23
N ALA A 125 -0.34 7.54 -9.52
CA ALA A 125 0.64 7.15 -8.50
C ALA A 125 1.35 8.36 -7.87
N ASP A 126 1.79 9.30 -8.71
CA ASP A 126 2.54 10.47 -8.27
C ASP A 126 1.66 11.41 -7.42
N SER A 127 0.38 11.55 -7.77
CA SER A 127 -0.60 12.27 -6.95
C SER A 127 -0.79 11.63 -5.58
N GLY A 128 -0.96 10.30 -5.52
CA GLY A 128 -1.08 9.57 -4.25
C GLY A 128 0.15 9.73 -3.36
N ASN A 129 1.34 9.56 -3.94
CA ASN A 129 2.61 9.73 -3.24
C ASN A 129 2.82 11.17 -2.77
N GLY A 130 2.49 12.15 -3.61
CA GLY A 130 2.57 13.57 -3.28
C GLY A 130 1.69 13.95 -2.08
N ARG A 131 0.49 13.37 -1.97
CA ARG A 131 -0.39 13.58 -0.81
C ARG A 131 0.22 13.04 0.48
N VAL A 132 0.74 11.81 0.46
CA VAL A 132 1.42 11.23 1.64
C VAL A 132 2.63 12.07 2.04
N PHE A 133 3.47 12.45 1.07
CA PHE A 133 4.64 13.28 1.33
C PHE A 133 4.25 14.63 1.94
N ALA A 134 3.21 15.29 1.40
CA ALA A 134 2.72 16.55 1.93
C ALA A 134 2.18 16.43 3.36
N THR A 135 1.39 15.40 3.66
CA THR A 135 0.86 15.17 5.02
C THR A 135 1.99 14.85 6.02
N VAL A 136 2.93 13.98 5.66
CA VAL A 136 4.09 13.66 6.53
C VAL A 136 4.96 14.90 6.75
N SER A 137 5.18 15.71 5.71
CA SER A 137 5.93 16.96 5.82
C SER A 137 5.22 17.99 6.71
N GLY A 138 3.90 18.12 6.57
CA GLY A 138 3.08 18.97 7.43
C GLY A 138 3.13 18.53 8.89
N LEU A 139 3.06 17.23 9.14
CA LEU A 139 3.22 16.66 10.47
C LEU A 139 4.62 16.90 11.03
N ALA A 140 5.68 16.77 10.22
CA ALA A 140 7.04 17.08 10.64
C ALA A 140 7.16 18.55 11.07
N LEU A 141 6.58 19.48 10.32
CA LEU A 141 6.54 20.90 10.70
C LEU A 141 5.78 21.12 12.01
N ALA A 142 4.64 20.45 12.20
CA ALA A 142 3.85 20.55 13.43
C ALA A 142 4.56 19.98 14.67
N LEU A 143 5.45 18.99 14.47
CA LEU A 143 6.35 18.45 15.48
C LEU A 143 7.59 19.33 15.73
N GLY A 144 7.74 20.46 15.03
CA GLY A 144 8.89 21.35 15.16
C GLY A 144 10.16 20.85 14.47
N ALA A 145 10.05 19.91 13.53
CA ALA A 145 11.19 19.41 12.76
C ALA A 145 11.66 20.43 11.70
N THR A 146 12.58 21.32 12.09
CA THR A 146 13.03 22.45 11.26
C THR A 146 14.26 22.15 10.40
N ASP A 147 15.10 21.20 10.81
CA ASP A 147 16.27 20.77 10.05
C ASP A 147 16.04 19.45 9.29
N GLU A 148 17.02 19.05 8.48
CA GLU A 148 16.96 17.82 7.69
C GLU A 148 16.95 16.57 8.58
N GLN A 149 17.76 16.55 9.64
CA GLN A 149 17.87 15.39 10.53
C GLN A 149 16.55 15.14 11.29
N ALA A 150 15.86 16.19 11.72
CA ALA A 150 14.58 16.08 12.40
C ALA A 150 13.48 15.59 11.45
N ARG A 151 13.47 16.06 10.18
CA ARG A 151 12.53 15.59 9.16
C ARG A 151 12.76 14.13 8.79
N ASP A 152 14.02 13.71 8.71
CA ASP A 152 14.40 12.31 8.53
C ASP A 152 13.93 11.46 9.70
N ARG A 153 14.07 11.95 10.93
CA ARG A 153 13.59 11.23 12.12
C ARG A 153 12.08 11.01 12.09
N VAL A 154 11.31 12.01 11.66
CA VAL A 154 9.85 11.87 11.47
C VAL A 154 9.53 10.83 10.40
N THR A 155 10.26 10.87 9.27
CA THR A 155 10.09 9.88 8.18
C THR A 155 10.38 8.46 8.66
N VAL A 156 11.51 8.25 9.36
CA VAL A 156 11.89 6.95 9.93
C VAL A 156 10.84 6.45 10.91
N ALA A 157 10.35 7.33 11.79
CA ALA A 157 9.38 6.97 12.82
C ALA A 157 7.99 6.59 12.24
N LEU A 158 7.62 7.15 11.08
CA LEU A 158 6.31 6.97 10.46
C LEU A 158 6.28 5.93 9.34
N VAL A 159 7.40 5.74 8.65
CA VAL A 159 7.48 4.93 7.44
C VAL A 159 8.35 3.71 7.68
N ASP A 160 9.64 3.93 7.92
CA ASP A 160 10.62 2.83 7.94
C ASP A 160 10.42 1.90 9.13
N LEU A 161 10.20 2.47 10.32
CA LEU A 161 10.05 1.70 11.56
C LEU A 161 8.85 0.75 11.52
N PRO A 162 7.60 1.22 11.34
CA PRO A 162 6.46 0.30 11.33
C PRO A 162 6.52 -0.68 10.16
N LEU A 163 7.06 -0.27 9.00
CA LEU A 163 7.28 -1.17 7.88
C LEU A 163 8.30 -2.27 8.23
N SER A 164 9.34 -1.98 9.01
CA SER A 164 10.31 -2.99 9.45
C SER A 164 9.68 -4.07 10.34
N VAL A 165 8.77 -3.67 11.24
CA VAL A 165 7.99 -4.59 12.09
C VAL A 165 7.14 -5.53 11.22
N VAL A 166 6.46 -4.98 10.22
CA VAL A 166 5.63 -5.77 9.29
C VAL A 166 6.48 -6.70 8.42
N ARG A 167 7.48 -6.13 7.76
CA ARG A 167 8.34 -6.81 6.78
C ARG A 167 9.04 -8.03 7.35
N ARG A 168 9.51 -7.98 8.61
CA ARG A 168 10.19 -9.12 9.24
C ARG A 168 9.28 -10.35 9.29
N HIS A 169 7.99 -10.16 9.58
CA HIS A 169 7.04 -11.24 9.77
C HIS A 169 6.49 -11.77 8.45
N LEU A 170 6.12 -10.87 7.53
CA LEU A 170 5.64 -11.25 6.21
C LEU A 170 6.70 -12.05 5.43
N ARG A 171 7.97 -11.65 5.46
CA ARG A 171 9.06 -12.41 4.82
C ARG A 171 9.31 -13.78 5.44
N ALA A 172 9.09 -13.90 6.74
CA ALA A 172 9.22 -15.17 7.44
C ALA A 172 7.97 -16.07 7.31
N GLY A 173 6.90 -15.59 6.67
CA GLY A 173 5.61 -16.31 6.62
C GLY A 173 4.97 -16.48 7.99
N THR A 174 5.26 -15.59 8.93
CA THR A 174 4.77 -15.65 10.33
C THR A 174 3.71 -14.60 10.58
N VAL A 175 2.83 -14.88 11.56
CA VAL A 175 1.80 -13.93 12.00
C VAL A 175 2.44 -12.80 12.81
N LEU A 176 1.94 -11.58 12.65
CA LEU A 176 2.34 -10.44 13.47
C LEU A 176 2.02 -10.72 14.95
N PRO A 177 2.96 -10.51 15.89
CA PRO A 177 2.71 -10.76 17.30
C PRO A 177 1.62 -9.81 17.82
N PRO A 178 0.84 -10.18 18.85
CA PRO A 178 -0.26 -9.35 19.35
C PRO A 178 0.14 -7.94 19.81
N HIS A 179 1.41 -7.72 20.14
CA HIS A 179 1.94 -6.45 20.58
C HIS A 179 2.54 -5.59 19.45
N ALA A 180 2.46 -6.02 18.18
CA ALA A 180 3.16 -5.34 17.07
C ALA A 180 2.71 -3.88 16.90
N GLU A 181 1.41 -3.62 17.05
CA GLU A 181 0.82 -2.29 16.97
C GLU A 181 1.34 -1.38 18.08
N SER A 182 1.33 -1.85 19.33
CA SER A 182 1.87 -1.09 20.47
C SER A 182 3.37 -0.89 20.37
N LEU A 183 4.12 -1.90 19.90
CA LEU A 183 5.56 -1.78 19.67
C LEU A 183 5.89 -0.67 18.68
N ALA A 184 5.19 -0.61 17.55
CA ALA A 184 5.39 0.45 16.56
C ALA A 184 5.06 1.83 17.16
N GLU A 185 3.95 1.93 17.91
CA GLU A 185 3.51 3.15 18.57
C GLU A 185 4.52 3.66 19.61
N GLU A 186 5.02 2.78 20.48
CA GLU A 186 5.99 3.09 21.54
C GLU A 186 7.35 3.48 20.96
N CYS A 187 7.82 2.79 19.92
CA CYS A 187 9.07 3.15 19.26
C CYS A 187 8.97 4.48 18.51
N THR A 188 7.84 4.77 17.85
CA THR A 188 7.59 6.08 17.25
C THR A 188 7.56 7.18 18.31
N ALA A 189 6.93 6.95 19.45
CA ALA A 189 6.94 7.90 20.57
C ALA A 189 8.37 8.14 21.10
N ALA A 190 9.17 7.09 21.26
CA ALA A 190 10.56 7.21 21.74
C ALA A 190 11.47 7.95 20.76
N LEU A 191 11.26 7.80 19.45
CA LEU A 191 12.01 8.53 18.42
C LEU A 191 11.63 10.01 18.35
N LEU A 192 10.38 10.37 18.67
CA LEU A 192 9.86 11.74 18.55
C LEU A 192 9.76 12.47 19.88
N ALA A 193 10.38 11.94 20.93
CA ALA A 193 10.46 12.55 22.26
C ALA A 193 11.47 13.70 22.31
#